data_AF-A0A0C3QYC5-F1
#
_entry.id   AF-A0A0C3QYC5-F1
#
_cell.length_a   1.000
_cell.length_b   1.000
_cell.length_c   1.000
_cell.angle_alpha   90.00
_cell.angle_beta   90.00
_cell.angle_gamma   90.00
#
_symmetry.space_group_name_H-M   'P 1'
#
loop_
_entity.id
_entity.type
_entity.pdbx_description
1 polymer ?
#
loop_
_entity_poly.entity_id
_entity_poly.type
_entity_poly.pdbx_seq_one_letter_code
_entity_poly.pdbx_strand_id
1 'polypeptide(L)'
;MSLGVNLSSLDLRVAYEAVQSGDPDTEWAVFTYDKGTNDLKVQAKGAGGLEELAEEFSDGRMQYAFVRVKDPNTELSKFVQINWCGDGVPEAKKGLFHTHSTAVAGFLKGSHVVISARNEADVAPDVILKRVADSSGSKYSVHREPPKKPEPIAAVGTSYRPIGTPNIAAMRAGAPKDVIGKVTVTLAFNLGGLTMAFCHDSYEAGEDNEISFKEGEKIIDIDTTVSDDWWEGTHPGTGSRGLFPANYVERQS
;
A
#
# COMPACT_ATOMS: atom_id res chain seq x y z
N MET A 1 2.92 15.00 -40.76
CA MET A 1 2.83 15.58 -39.40
C MET A 1 2.90 14.43 -38.42
N SER A 2 3.88 14.43 -37.51
CA SER A 2 4.00 13.38 -36.49
C SER A 2 2.81 13.44 -35.54
N LEU A 3 2.27 12.28 -35.15
CA LEU A 3 1.22 12.17 -34.13
C LEU A 3 1.77 12.29 -32.70
N GLY A 4 3.09 12.26 -32.53
CA GLY A 4 3.73 12.42 -31.23
C GLY A 4 3.93 13.88 -30.85
N VAL A 5 3.95 14.13 -29.55
CA VAL A 5 4.38 15.41 -28.98
C VAL A 5 5.91 15.51 -29.03
N ASN A 6 6.40 16.69 -29.38
CA ASN A 6 7.83 17.00 -29.35
C ASN A 6 8.16 17.77 -28.06
N LEU A 7 9.14 17.26 -27.32
CA LEU A 7 9.56 17.73 -26.01
C LEU A 7 11.05 18.14 -26.02
N SER A 8 11.65 18.33 -27.19
CA SER A 8 13.10 18.57 -27.33
C SER A 8 13.54 19.99 -27.03
N SER A 9 12.60 20.91 -26.76
CA SER A 9 12.93 22.31 -26.49
C SER A 9 13.73 22.45 -25.19
N LEU A 10 14.83 23.22 -25.27
CA LEU A 10 15.69 23.47 -24.11
C LEU A 10 14.94 24.24 -23.02
N ASP A 11 14.07 25.16 -23.40
CA ASP A 11 13.31 26.00 -22.46
C ASP A 11 12.38 25.16 -21.58
N LEU A 12 11.80 24.08 -22.13
CA LEU A 12 10.98 23.15 -21.34
C LEU A 12 11.82 22.52 -20.22
N ARG A 13 13.03 22.08 -20.56
CA ARG A 13 13.92 21.42 -19.61
C ARG A 13 14.43 22.39 -18.56
N VAL A 14 14.80 23.60 -18.96
CA VAL A 14 15.23 24.66 -18.03
C VAL A 14 14.10 25.02 -17.05
N ALA A 15 12.87 25.19 -17.53
CA ALA A 15 11.73 25.50 -16.65
C ALA A 15 11.41 24.34 -15.69
N TYR A 16 11.43 23.10 -16.18
CA TYR A 16 11.24 21.91 -15.35
C TYR A 16 12.34 21.74 -14.28
N GLU A 17 13.61 21.89 -14.67
CA GLU A 17 14.76 21.81 -13.75
C GLU A 17 14.72 22.94 -12.70
N ALA A 18 14.20 24.13 -13.04
CA ALA A 18 14.01 25.22 -12.08
C ALA A 18 13.00 24.86 -10.99
N VAL A 19 11.82 24.33 -11.36
CA VAL A 19 10.81 23.85 -10.40
C VAL A 19 11.37 22.72 -9.53
N GLN A 20 12.14 21.80 -10.12
CA GLN A 20 12.71 20.65 -9.41
C GLN A 20 13.84 21.03 -8.45
N SER A 21 14.73 21.93 -8.86
CA SER A 21 15.81 22.44 -8.01
C SER A 21 15.29 23.32 -6.86
N GLY A 22 14.06 23.81 -7.01
CA GLY A 22 13.37 24.56 -6.00
C GLY A 22 13.70 26.05 -5.99
N ASP A 23 13.98 26.58 -7.17
CA ASP A 23 14.24 28.00 -7.44
C ASP A 23 13.15 28.88 -6.79
N PRO A 24 13.51 29.91 -6.00
CA PRO A 24 12.54 30.81 -5.38
C PRO A 24 11.69 31.59 -6.40
N ASP A 25 12.17 31.76 -7.64
CA ASP A 25 11.47 32.52 -8.68
C ASP A 25 10.63 31.62 -9.60
N THR A 26 10.67 30.30 -9.43
CA THR A 26 9.97 29.36 -10.30
C THR A 26 9.49 28.13 -9.50
N GLU A 27 8.29 28.25 -8.94
CA GLU A 27 7.61 27.17 -8.24
C GLU A 27 6.70 26.34 -9.15
N TRP A 28 6.22 26.96 -10.24
CA TRP A 28 5.38 26.32 -11.23
C TRP A 28 5.77 26.73 -12.65
N ALA A 29 5.46 25.87 -13.61
CA ALA A 29 5.60 26.13 -15.03
C ALA A 29 4.42 25.53 -15.81
N VAL A 30 3.92 26.29 -16.79
CA VAL A 30 2.87 25.87 -17.73
C VAL A 30 3.47 25.74 -19.13
N PHE A 31 3.10 24.66 -19.79
CA PHE A 31 3.52 24.29 -21.14
C PHE A 31 2.30 24.23 -22.06
N THR A 32 2.45 24.74 -23.28
CA THR A 32 1.41 24.74 -24.31
C THR A 32 2.02 24.33 -25.65
N TYR A 33 1.17 23.94 -26.60
CA TYR A 33 1.59 23.70 -27.97
C TYR A 33 1.96 24.98 -28.70
N ASP A 34 2.95 24.90 -29.58
CA ASP A 34 3.18 25.91 -30.60
C ASP A 34 2.09 25.85 -31.68
N LYS A 35 1.83 26.99 -32.32
CA LYS A 35 0.62 27.18 -33.12
C LYS A 35 0.65 26.27 -34.35
N GLY A 36 -0.21 25.26 -34.33
CA GLY A 36 -0.41 24.36 -35.48
C GLY A 36 0.58 23.20 -35.55
N THR A 37 1.46 23.04 -34.55
CA THR A 37 2.37 21.89 -34.44
C THR A 37 2.10 21.09 -33.16
N ASN A 38 2.78 19.97 -33.01
CA ASN A 38 2.77 19.17 -31.79
C ASN A 38 4.02 19.44 -30.92
N ASP A 39 4.67 20.58 -31.11
CA ASP A 39 5.83 20.99 -30.32
C ASP A 39 5.36 21.72 -29.06
N LEU A 40 5.80 21.26 -27.88
CA LEU A 40 5.54 21.98 -26.64
C LEU A 40 6.55 23.11 -26.44
N LYS A 41 6.07 24.21 -25.85
CA LYS A 41 6.85 25.35 -25.40
C LYS A 41 6.38 25.81 -24.03
N VAL A 42 7.22 26.56 -23.33
CA VAL A 42 6.85 27.23 -22.09
C VAL A 42 5.85 28.34 -22.43
N GLN A 43 4.71 28.33 -21.75
CA GLN A 43 3.73 29.41 -21.80
C GLN A 43 4.06 30.46 -20.73
N ALA A 44 4.17 30.00 -19.49
CA ALA A 44 4.32 30.83 -18.31
C ALA A 44 5.04 30.05 -17.21
N LYS A 45 5.63 30.77 -16.27
CA LYS A 45 6.24 30.25 -15.04
C LYS A 45 6.19 31.33 -13.97
N GLY A 46 6.12 30.94 -12.71
CA GLY A 46 6.00 31.88 -11.62
C GLY A 46 6.23 31.26 -10.25
N ALA A 47 6.11 32.09 -9.23
CA ALA A 47 6.33 31.74 -7.82
C ALA A 47 5.12 32.07 -6.92
N GLY A 48 3.98 32.45 -7.50
CA GLY A 48 2.72 32.74 -6.80
C GLY A 48 1.87 31.51 -6.50
N GLY A 49 2.46 30.31 -6.46
CA GLY A 49 1.78 29.09 -6.03
C GLY A 49 0.69 28.58 -6.98
N LEU A 50 -0.34 27.95 -6.41
CA LEU A 50 -1.42 27.30 -7.17
C LEU A 50 -2.46 28.31 -7.67
N GLU A 51 -2.65 29.41 -6.95
CA GLU A 51 -3.60 30.47 -7.29
C GLU A 51 -3.20 31.15 -8.60
N GLU A 52 -1.94 31.59 -8.70
CA GLU A 52 -1.40 32.19 -9.93
C GLU A 52 -1.40 31.18 -11.09
N LEU A 53 -1.01 29.93 -10.80
CA LEU A 53 -1.01 28.85 -11.80
C LEU A 53 -2.41 28.60 -12.40
N ALA A 54 -3.46 28.66 -11.60
CA ALA A 54 -4.82 28.38 -12.05
C ALA A 54 -5.30 29.39 -13.10
N GLU A 55 -4.87 30.65 -13.01
CA GLU A 55 -5.24 31.74 -13.92
C GLU A 55 -4.59 31.59 -15.32
N GLU A 56 -3.54 30.79 -15.46
CA GLU A 56 -2.84 30.57 -16.74
C GLU A 56 -3.52 29.56 -17.66
N PHE A 57 -4.49 28.79 -17.15
CA PHE A 57 -5.20 27.81 -17.95
C PHE A 57 -6.23 28.45 -18.88
N SER A 58 -6.40 27.85 -20.05
CA SER A 58 -7.31 28.34 -21.09
C SER A 58 -8.16 27.20 -21.61
N ASP A 59 -9.48 27.39 -21.59
CA ASP A 59 -10.46 26.42 -22.10
C ASP A 59 -10.24 26.05 -23.57
N GLY A 60 -9.64 26.96 -24.36
CA GLY A 60 -9.37 26.75 -25.78
C GLY A 60 -8.11 25.93 -26.08
N ARG A 61 -7.36 25.49 -25.07
CA ARG A 61 -6.03 24.88 -25.23
C ARG A 61 -5.87 23.60 -24.45
N MET A 62 -5.00 22.73 -24.96
CA MET A 62 -4.40 21.67 -24.18
C MET A 62 -3.11 22.20 -23.60
N GLN A 63 -2.97 22.09 -22.28
CA GLN A 63 -1.83 22.61 -21.54
C GLN A 63 -1.36 21.54 -20.55
N TYR A 64 -0.11 21.68 -20.12
CA TYR A 64 0.48 20.84 -19.09
C TYR A 64 1.14 21.74 -18.07
N ALA A 65 0.97 21.46 -16.79
CA ALA A 65 1.68 22.18 -15.75
C ALA A 65 2.49 21.24 -14.87
N PHE A 66 3.57 21.79 -14.33
CA PHE A 66 4.38 21.15 -13.31
C PHE A 66 4.58 22.13 -12.18
N VAL A 67 4.20 21.73 -10.97
CA VAL A 67 4.23 22.60 -9.80
C VAL A 67 4.78 21.88 -8.59
N ARG A 68 5.58 22.59 -7.81
CA ARG A 68 6.04 22.19 -6.48
C ARG A 68 5.07 22.74 -5.44
N VAL A 69 4.49 21.86 -4.64
CA VAL A 69 3.58 22.23 -3.53
C VAL A 69 4.05 21.60 -2.23
N LYS A 70 3.71 22.20 -1.10
CA LYS A 70 3.93 21.57 0.21
C LYS A 70 2.71 20.74 0.58
N ASP A 71 2.95 19.49 0.96
CA ASP A 71 1.89 18.62 1.46
C ASP A 71 1.41 19.09 2.84
N PRO A 72 0.10 19.33 3.05
CA PRO A 72 -0.42 19.81 4.33
C PRO A 72 -0.21 18.83 5.50
N ASN A 73 0.06 17.55 5.25
CA ASN A 73 0.26 16.56 6.31
C ASN A 73 1.72 16.44 6.75
N THR A 74 2.63 16.39 5.78
CA THR A 74 4.04 16.10 6.01
C THR A 74 4.93 17.34 5.91
N GLU A 75 4.40 18.45 5.41
CA GLU A 75 5.13 19.68 5.05
C GLU A 75 6.25 19.48 4.03
N LEU A 76 6.36 18.27 3.45
CA LEU A 76 7.34 17.95 2.43
C LEU A 76 6.92 18.51 1.08
N SER A 77 7.89 18.97 0.31
CA SER A 77 7.70 19.37 -1.08
C SER A 77 7.34 18.16 -1.93
N LYS A 78 6.22 18.24 -2.63
CA LYS A 78 5.76 17.27 -3.62
C LYS A 78 5.57 17.94 -4.96
N PHE A 79 5.75 17.16 -6.01
CA PHE A 79 5.58 17.62 -7.37
C PHE A 79 4.26 17.13 -7.94
N VAL A 80 3.50 18.03 -8.52
CA VAL A 80 2.21 17.74 -9.16
C VAL A 80 2.32 18.05 -10.63
N GLN A 81 1.93 17.07 -11.45
CA GLN A 81 1.72 17.26 -12.87
C GLN A 81 0.22 17.44 -13.13
N ILE A 82 -0.14 18.49 -13.85
CA ILE A 82 -1.52 18.76 -14.26
C ILE A 82 -1.58 18.63 -15.77
N ASN A 83 -2.43 17.73 -16.25
CA ASN A 83 -2.76 17.57 -17.66
C ASN A 83 -4.09 18.26 -17.91
N TRP A 84 -4.06 19.43 -18.54
CA TRP A 84 -5.24 20.25 -18.79
C TRP A 84 -5.77 20.02 -20.22
N CYS A 85 -7.03 19.63 -20.32
CA CYS A 85 -7.76 19.51 -21.57
C CYS A 85 -9.01 20.39 -21.52
N GLY A 86 -8.85 21.67 -21.87
CA GLY A 86 -9.93 22.64 -21.84
C GLY A 86 -11.14 22.23 -22.70
N ASP A 87 -12.33 22.63 -22.26
CA ASP A 87 -13.59 22.22 -22.91
C ASP A 87 -13.71 22.74 -24.35
N GLY A 88 -13.16 23.92 -24.63
CA GLY A 88 -13.13 24.56 -25.95
C GLY A 88 -12.12 23.97 -26.95
N VAL A 89 -11.33 22.95 -26.57
CA VAL A 89 -10.39 22.30 -27.48
C VAL A 89 -11.15 21.55 -28.60
N PRO A 90 -10.75 21.68 -29.88
CA PRO A 90 -11.36 20.92 -30.97
C PRO A 90 -11.27 19.40 -30.74
N GLU A 91 -12.36 18.66 -30.96
CA GLU A 91 -12.43 17.21 -30.69
C GLU A 91 -11.34 16.41 -31.38
N ALA A 92 -10.99 16.76 -32.62
CA ALA A 92 -9.90 16.12 -33.37
C ALA A 92 -8.55 16.18 -32.65
N LYS A 93 -8.31 17.24 -31.85
CA LYS A 93 -7.09 17.39 -31.04
C LYS A 93 -7.19 16.67 -29.70
N LYS A 94 -8.39 16.58 -29.10
CA LYS A 94 -8.63 15.86 -27.84
C LYS A 94 -8.24 14.38 -27.93
N GLY A 95 -8.35 13.77 -29.12
CA GLY A 95 -7.94 12.38 -29.35
C GLY A 95 -6.44 12.10 -29.07
N LEU A 96 -5.57 13.11 -29.12
CA LEU A 96 -4.15 12.97 -28.85
C LEU A 96 -3.78 13.16 -27.37
N PHE A 97 -4.72 13.65 -26.56
CA PHE A 97 -4.46 14.12 -25.20
C PHE A 97 -3.82 13.06 -24.30
N HIS A 98 -4.36 11.84 -24.27
CA HIS A 98 -3.84 10.78 -23.41
C HIS A 98 -2.45 10.31 -23.84
N THR A 99 -2.24 10.13 -25.15
CA THR A 99 -0.93 9.75 -25.70
C THR A 99 0.14 10.80 -25.37
N HIS A 100 -0.20 12.08 -25.56
CA HIS A 100 0.70 13.18 -25.23
C HIS A 100 0.92 13.30 -23.72
N SER A 101 -0.12 13.11 -22.89
CA SER A 101 -0.02 13.13 -21.43
C SER A 101 0.96 12.09 -20.91
N THR A 102 0.95 10.87 -21.49
CA THR A 102 1.92 9.82 -21.16
C THR A 102 3.34 10.21 -21.53
N ALA A 103 3.55 10.80 -22.71
CA ALA A 103 4.87 11.28 -23.12
C ALA A 103 5.38 12.43 -22.24
N VAL A 104 4.50 13.37 -21.87
CA VAL A 104 4.79 14.47 -20.96
C VAL A 104 5.13 13.95 -19.56
N ALA A 105 4.41 12.94 -19.05
CA ALA A 105 4.75 12.30 -17.78
C ALA A 105 6.13 11.61 -17.81
N GLY A 106 6.53 11.06 -18.95
CA GLY A 106 7.88 10.51 -19.15
C GLY A 106 8.98 11.58 -19.14
N PHE A 107 8.66 12.81 -19.54
CA PHE A 107 9.56 13.97 -19.50
C PHE A 107 9.61 14.61 -18.11
N LEU A 108 8.45 14.87 -17.50
CA LEU A 108 8.29 15.42 -16.15
C LEU A 108 8.44 14.31 -15.09
N LYS A 109 9.65 13.76 -14.97
CA LYS A 109 9.92 12.67 -14.03
C LYS A 109 9.83 13.15 -12.59
N GLY A 110 9.42 12.28 -11.67
CA GLY A 110 9.35 12.60 -10.24
C GLY A 110 8.05 13.30 -9.80
N SER A 111 7.04 13.37 -10.67
CA SER A 111 5.66 13.70 -10.29
C SER A 111 5.16 12.73 -9.21
N HIS A 112 4.72 13.27 -8.09
CA HIS A 112 4.11 12.50 -7.00
C HIS A 112 2.62 12.27 -7.28
N VAL A 113 1.96 13.26 -7.89
CA VAL A 113 0.55 13.21 -8.25
C VAL A 113 0.40 13.70 -9.69
N VAL A 114 -0.37 12.95 -10.47
CA VAL A 114 -0.76 13.36 -11.82
C VAL A 114 -2.27 13.59 -11.83
N ILE A 115 -2.69 14.78 -12.21
CA ILE A 115 -4.09 15.21 -12.25
C ILE A 115 -4.48 15.45 -13.69
N SER A 116 -5.64 14.92 -14.10
CA SER A 116 -6.26 15.28 -15.38
C SER A 116 -7.38 16.25 -15.11
N ALA A 117 -7.28 17.47 -15.64
CA ALA A 117 -8.20 18.58 -15.42
C ALA A 117 -8.87 19.00 -16.74
N ARG A 118 -10.10 19.49 -16.68
CA ARG A 118 -10.83 20.00 -17.84
C ARG A 118 -11.36 21.42 -17.69
N ASN A 119 -11.60 21.84 -16.45
CA ASN A 119 -12.14 23.14 -16.12
C ASN A 119 -11.45 23.68 -14.85
N GLU A 120 -11.68 24.96 -14.56
CA GLU A 120 -11.03 25.68 -13.46
C GLU A 120 -11.29 25.04 -12.08
N ALA A 121 -12.43 24.36 -11.88
CA ALA A 121 -12.73 23.71 -10.61
C ALA A 121 -11.80 22.51 -10.33
N ASP A 122 -11.26 21.87 -11.37
CA ASP A 122 -10.32 20.75 -11.23
C ASP A 122 -8.91 21.21 -10.83
N VAL A 123 -8.58 22.48 -11.07
CA VAL A 123 -7.27 23.08 -10.75
C VAL A 123 -7.34 24.02 -9.55
N ALA A 124 -8.48 24.08 -8.88
CA ALA A 124 -8.63 24.85 -7.64
C ALA A 124 -7.60 24.37 -6.59
N PRO A 125 -6.93 25.29 -5.86
CA PRO A 125 -5.87 24.95 -4.91
C PRO A 125 -6.29 23.89 -3.89
N ASP A 126 -7.51 24.00 -3.35
CA ASP A 126 -8.07 23.06 -2.38
C ASP A 126 -8.17 21.63 -2.94
N VAL A 127 -8.57 21.49 -4.20
CA VAL A 127 -8.76 20.20 -4.86
C VAL A 127 -7.40 19.53 -5.11
N ILE A 128 -6.42 20.31 -5.58
CA ILE A 128 -5.05 19.83 -5.80
C ILE A 128 -4.42 19.41 -4.48
N LEU A 129 -4.46 20.25 -3.45
CA LEU A 129 -3.86 19.96 -2.14
C LEU A 129 -4.52 18.75 -1.47
N LYS A 130 -5.84 18.61 -1.59
CA LYS A 130 -6.55 17.41 -1.13
C LYS A 130 -6.04 16.16 -1.85
N ARG A 131 -5.86 16.20 -3.17
CA ARG A 131 -5.30 15.08 -3.95
C ARG A 131 -3.89 14.73 -3.49
N VAL A 132 -3.06 15.74 -3.23
CA VAL A 132 -1.68 15.59 -2.74
C VAL A 132 -1.63 14.96 -1.35
N ALA A 133 -2.53 15.39 -0.47
CA ALA A 133 -2.70 14.83 0.86
C ALA A 133 -3.14 13.35 0.79
N ASP A 134 -4.13 13.05 -0.06
CA ASP A 134 -4.65 11.70 -0.26
C ASP A 134 -3.57 10.74 -0.78
N SER A 135 -2.69 11.21 -1.67
CA SER A 135 -1.57 10.43 -2.20
C SER A 135 -0.38 10.29 -1.24
N SER A 136 -0.36 10.99 -0.09
CA SER A 136 0.78 10.92 0.85
C SER A 136 0.94 9.58 1.55
N GLY A 137 -0.14 8.80 1.69
CA GLY A 137 -0.14 7.61 2.56
C GLY A 137 0.07 7.92 4.06
N SER A 138 0.29 9.18 4.44
CA SER A 138 0.59 9.63 5.81
C SER A 138 -0.65 9.93 6.65
N LYS A 139 -1.82 9.41 6.28
CA LYS A 139 -3.08 9.54 7.06
C LYS A 139 -3.09 8.68 8.34
N TYR A 140 -1.93 8.20 8.77
CA TYR A 140 -1.80 7.44 10.00
C TYR A 140 -1.86 8.40 11.20
N SER A 141 -2.87 8.22 12.05
CA SER A 141 -3.13 8.93 13.30
C SER A 141 -2.06 8.70 14.39
N VAL A 142 -0.86 8.25 14.06
CA VAL A 142 0.13 7.84 15.06
C VAL A 142 0.78 9.04 15.76
N HIS A 143 0.66 10.26 15.22
CA HIS A 143 1.26 11.47 15.78
C HIS A 143 0.26 12.49 16.37
N ARG A 144 -1.05 12.20 16.37
CA ARG A 144 -2.09 13.10 16.89
C ARG A 144 -3.12 12.45 17.80
N GLU A 145 -2.93 11.19 18.18
CA GLU A 145 -3.71 10.64 19.29
C GLU A 145 -3.17 11.23 20.60
N PRO A 146 -3.97 11.97 21.39
CA PRO A 146 -3.56 12.32 22.74
C PRO A 146 -3.26 10.99 23.48
N PRO A 147 -2.18 10.91 24.26
CA PRO A 147 -1.83 9.68 24.97
C PRO A 147 -3.05 9.24 25.78
N LYS A 148 -3.66 8.13 25.34
CA LYS A 148 -4.81 7.57 26.04
C LYS A 148 -4.30 7.18 27.41
N LYS A 149 -4.69 7.94 28.43
CA LYS A 149 -4.34 7.63 29.82
C LYS A 149 -4.75 6.18 30.03
N PRO A 150 -3.83 5.29 30.48
CA PRO A 150 -4.22 3.94 30.81
C PRO A 150 -5.35 4.05 31.82
N GLU A 151 -6.52 3.55 31.46
CA GLU A 151 -7.61 3.47 32.43
C GLU A 151 -7.11 2.62 33.59
N PRO A 152 -7.28 3.04 34.85
CA PRO A 152 -6.90 2.22 35.99
C PRO A 152 -7.61 0.89 35.82
N ILE A 153 -6.84 -0.21 35.80
CA ILE A 153 -7.35 -1.56 35.71
C ILE A 153 -8.32 -1.73 36.88
N ALA A 154 -9.62 -1.61 36.59
CA ALA A 154 -10.63 -1.85 37.59
C ALA A 154 -10.44 -3.28 38.07
N ALA A 155 -10.51 -3.49 39.39
CA ALA A 155 -10.45 -4.83 39.95
C ALA A 155 -11.55 -5.67 39.28
N VAL A 156 -11.13 -6.61 38.43
CA VAL A 156 -12.02 -7.58 37.81
C VAL A 156 -12.63 -8.41 38.94
N GLY A 157 -13.85 -8.06 39.33
CA GLY A 157 -14.60 -8.77 40.34
C GLY A 157 -14.73 -10.24 39.94
N THR A 158 -14.28 -11.15 40.78
CA THR A 158 -14.42 -12.58 40.50
C THR A 158 -15.87 -12.98 40.76
N SER A 159 -16.50 -13.67 39.81
CA SER A 159 -17.83 -14.27 40.00
C SER A 159 -17.81 -15.49 40.93
N TYR A 160 -16.74 -15.69 41.68
CA TYR A 160 -16.48 -16.91 42.42
C TYR A 160 -17.46 -17.05 43.59
N ARG A 161 -18.33 -18.05 43.50
CA ARG A 161 -19.07 -18.56 44.65
C ARG A 161 -18.30 -19.75 45.21
N PRO A 162 -17.82 -19.69 46.47
CA PRO A 162 -17.19 -20.83 47.10
C PRO A 162 -18.17 -22.01 47.10
N ILE A 163 -17.88 -23.02 46.27
CA ILE A 163 -18.55 -24.31 46.40
C ILE A 163 -17.99 -24.95 47.68
N GLY A 164 -18.85 -25.16 48.67
CA GLY A 164 -18.46 -25.75 49.95
C GLY A 164 -17.75 -27.10 49.77
N THR A 165 -17.06 -27.55 50.81
CA THR A 165 -16.30 -28.81 50.81
C THR A 165 -17.16 -29.99 50.31
N PRO A 166 -16.78 -30.64 49.20
CA PRO A 166 -17.54 -31.77 48.67
C PRO A 166 -17.59 -32.92 49.67
N ASN A 167 -18.76 -33.52 49.87
CA ASN A 167 -18.90 -34.73 50.67
C ASN A 167 -18.46 -35.96 49.85
N ILE A 168 -17.16 -36.25 49.91
CA ILE A 168 -16.47 -37.29 49.12
C ILE A 168 -17.01 -38.70 49.42
N ALA A 169 -17.54 -38.93 50.62
CA ALA A 169 -18.10 -40.22 51.03
C ALA A 169 -19.41 -40.55 50.28
N ALA A 170 -20.27 -39.55 50.05
CA ALA A 170 -21.52 -39.72 49.32
C ALA A 170 -21.28 -39.97 47.82
N MET A 171 -20.23 -39.37 47.24
CA MET A 171 -19.89 -39.50 45.81
C MET A 171 -19.29 -40.88 45.45
N ARG A 172 -18.64 -41.57 46.39
CA ARG A 172 -18.07 -42.91 46.15
C ARG A 172 -19.09 -44.04 46.19
N ALA A 173 -20.28 -43.83 46.76
CA ALA A 173 -21.30 -44.88 46.91
C ALA A 173 -22.07 -45.18 45.60
N GLY A 174 -22.02 -44.29 44.61
CA GLY A 174 -22.76 -44.44 43.34
C GLY A 174 -21.90 -44.66 42.09
N ALA A 175 -20.58 -44.79 42.24
CA ALA A 175 -19.70 -44.96 41.08
C ALA A 175 -19.78 -46.41 40.56
N PRO A 176 -20.20 -46.65 39.30
CA PRO A 176 -20.12 -47.98 38.70
C PRO A 176 -18.66 -48.42 38.61
N LYS A 177 -18.39 -49.71 38.85
CA LYS A 177 -17.05 -50.28 38.68
C LYS A 177 -16.70 -50.25 37.19
N ASP A 178 -15.61 -49.55 36.89
CA ASP A 178 -15.11 -49.41 35.53
C ASP A 178 -14.67 -50.77 34.99
N VAL A 179 -15.38 -51.27 33.96
CA VAL A 179 -14.98 -52.47 33.22
C VAL A 179 -14.14 -51.99 32.06
N ILE A 180 -12.81 -52.14 32.19
CA ILE A 180 -11.86 -51.81 31.13
C ILE A 180 -12.07 -52.81 29.98
N GLY A 181 -12.91 -52.44 29.01
CA GLY A 181 -12.93 -53.10 27.71
C GLY A 181 -11.59 -52.88 27.02
N LYS A 182 -10.98 -53.95 26.48
CA LYS A 182 -9.81 -53.81 25.60
C LYS A 182 -10.24 -53.01 24.38
N VAL A 183 -9.95 -51.71 24.37
CA VAL A 183 -10.03 -50.89 23.18
C VAL A 183 -8.78 -51.18 22.36
N THR A 184 -8.92 -52.02 21.34
CA THR A 184 -7.93 -52.10 20.27
C THR A 184 -8.10 -50.84 19.43
N VAL A 185 -7.28 -49.82 19.70
CA VAL A 185 -7.14 -48.67 18.79
C VAL A 185 -6.27 -49.17 17.64
N THR A 186 -6.87 -49.40 16.48
CA THR A 186 -6.11 -49.48 15.24
C THR A 186 -5.59 -48.08 14.94
N LEU A 187 -4.39 -47.77 15.45
CA LEU A 187 -3.59 -46.69 14.89
C LEU A 187 -3.20 -47.13 13.48
N ALA A 188 -3.87 -46.58 12.48
CA ALA A 188 -3.28 -46.48 11.16
C ALA A 188 -2.12 -45.48 11.26
N PHE A 189 -1.00 -45.93 11.81
CA PHE A 189 0.29 -45.32 11.51
C PHE A 189 0.55 -45.60 10.04
N ASN A 190 0.28 -44.62 9.19
CA ASN A 190 0.89 -44.61 7.88
C ASN A 190 2.37 -44.29 8.12
N LEU A 191 3.19 -45.34 8.26
CA LEU A 191 4.64 -45.31 8.44
C LEU A 191 5.36 -44.91 7.13
N GLY A 192 4.83 -43.89 6.45
CA GLY A 192 5.46 -43.26 5.30
C GLY A 192 6.10 -41.95 5.72
N GLY A 193 7.32 -42.01 6.27
CA GLY A 193 8.23 -40.87 6.42
C GLY A 193 7.72 -39.71 7.26
N LEU A 194 7.88 -39.78 8.59
CA LEU A 194 7.68 -38.62 9.48
C LEU A 194 8.82 -37.60 9.27
N THR A 195 8.72 -36.76 8.25
CA THR A 195 9.58 -35.59 8.09
C THR A 195 9.09 -34.48 9.01
N MET A 196 9.97 -33.99 9.89
CA MET A 196 9.70 -32.92 10.85
C MET A 196 10.77 -31.83 10.71
N ALA A 197 10.38 -30.56 10.86
CA ALA A 197 11.32 -29.44 10.90
C ALA A 197 11.08 -28.53 12.12
N PHE A 198 12.16 -27.89 12.56
CA PHE A 198 12.17 -26.89 13.63
C PHE A 198 12.22 -25.50 13.02
N CYS A 199 11.34 -24.61 13.47
CA CYS A 199 11.32 -23.22 12.99
C CYS A 199 12.36 -22.42 13.76
N HIS A 200 13.36 -21.86 13.08
CA HIS A 200 14.38 -21.02 13.72
C HIS A 200 14.07 -19.52 13.60
N ASP A 201 13.13 -19.14 12.74
CA ASP A 201 12.60 -17.79 12.61
C ASP A 201 11.06 -17.84 12.62
N SER A 202 10.42 -16.72 13.00
CA SER A 202 8.96 -16.62 12.96
C SER A 202 8.47 -16.20 11.56
N TYR A 203 7.33 -16.72 11.14
CA TYR A 203 6.74 -16.42 9.83
C TYR A 203 5.22 -16.18 9.95
N GLU A 204 4.75 -15.13 9.27
CA GLU A 204 3.33 -14.79 9.16
C GLU A 204 2.87 -15.03 7.71
N ALA A 205 1.77 -15.76 7.55
CA ALA A 205 1.17 -16.07 6.27
C ALA A 205 0.65 -14.78 5.60
N GLY A 206 1.08 -14.54 4.36
CA GLY A 206 0.61 -13.47 3.50
C GLY A 206 -0.54 -13.89 2.57
N GLU A 207 -0.68 -15.19 2.30
CA GLU A 207 -1.74 -15.77 1.46
C GLU A 207 -2.51 -16.89 2.18
N ASP A 208 -3.73 -17.19 1.72
CA ASP A 208 -4.64 -18.17 2.36
C ASP A 208 -4.12 -19.63 2.27
N ASN A 209 -3.18 -19.91 1.37
CA ASN A 209 -2.52 -21.20 1.18
C ASN A 209 -1.24 -21.36 2.01
N GLU A 210 -0.90 -20.40 2.87
CA GLU A 210 0.29 -20.41 3.72
C GLU A 210 -0.04 -20.69 5.19
N ILE A 211 0.94 -21.15 5.96
CA ILE A 211 0.80 -21.34 7.42
C ILE A 211 1.74 -20.43 8.21
N SER A 212 1.24 -19.86 9.30
CA SER A 212 2.02 -19.05 10.24
C SER A 212 2.56 -19.91 11.38
N PHE A 213 3.76 -19.58 11.87
CA PHE A 213 4.40 -20.24 13.02
C PHE A 213 5.38 -19.30 13.71
N LYS A 214 5.72 -19.62 14.96
CA LYS A 214 6.71 -18.88 15.75
C LYS A 214 8.04 -19.60 15.80
N GLU A 215 9.10 -18.82 16.03
CA GLU A 215 10.42 -19.35 16.37
C GLU A 215 10.32 -20.36 17.52
N GLY A 216 10.95 -21.52 17.34
CA GLY A 216 10.95 -22.63 18.29
C GLY A 216 9.80 -23.64 18.13
N GLU A 217 8.83 -23.39 17.23
CA GLU A 217 7.75 -24.32 16.92
C GLU A 217 8.19 -25.40 15.91
N LYS A 218 7.35 -26.43 15.72
CA LYS A 218 7.64 -27.58 14.85
C LYS A 218 6.59 -27.73 13.77
N ILE A 219 7.01 -28.14 12.58
CA ILE A 219 6.10 -28.54 11.49
C ILE A 219 6.32 -30.03 11.20
N ILE A 220 5.22 -30.75 10.97
CA ILE A 220 5.21 -32.20 10.68
C ILE A 220 4.62 -32.47 9.30
N ASP A 221 4.86 -33.66 8.75
CA ASP A 221 4.31 -34.10 7.46
C ASP A 221 4.73 -33.17 6.30
N ILE A 222 6.03 -32.89 6.26
CA ILE A 222 6.63 -31.93 5.31
C ILE A 222 6.83 -32.57 3.94
N ASP A 223 6.28 -31.91 2.92
CA ASP A 223 6.48 -32.18 1.50
C ASP A 223 7.41 -31.13 0.87
N THR A 224 8.58 -31.57 0.43
CA THR A 224 9.59 -30.72 -0.24
C THR A 224 9.55 -30.85 -1.76
N THR A 225 8.56 -31.54 -2.33
CA THR A 225 8.42 -31.72 -3.78
C THR A 225 7.72 -30.56 -4.47
N VAL A 226 7.11 -29.67 -3.69
CA VAL A 226 6.41 -28.48 -4.19
C VAL A 226 7.37 -27.52 -4.88
N SER A 227 8.47 -27.14 -4.20
CA SER A 227 9.57 -26.36 -4.77
C SER A 227 10.80 -26.40 -3.85
N ASP A 228 11.94 -25.89 -4.34
CA ASP A 228 13.17 -25.79 -3.55
C ASP A 228 13.10 -24.70 -2.46
N ASP A 229 12.32 -23.63 -2.69
CA ASP A 229 12.24 -22.46 -1.81
C ASP A 229 11.02 -22.49 -0.86
N TRP A 230 9.98 -23.26 -1.21
CA TRP A 230 8.73 -23.38 -0.47
C TRP A 230 8.33 -24.83 -0.26
N TRP A 231 8.07 -25.18 0.99
CA TRP A 231 7.63 -26.50 1.41
C TRP A 231 6.20 -26.44 1.93
N GLU A 232 5.50 -27.57 1.86
CA GLU A 232 4.17 -27.71 2.46
C GLU A 232 4.27 -28.58 3.72
N GLY A 233 3.51 -28.27 4.76
CA GLY A 233 3.49 -29.10 5.97
C GLY A 233 2.33 -28.75 6.89
N THR A 234 2.22 -29.48 7.99
CA THR A 234 1.11 -29.38 8.94
C THR A 234 1.58 -28.84 10.28
N HIS A 235 0.94 -27.78 10.77
CA HIS A 235 1.21 -27.22 12.09
C HIS A 235 0.51 -28.07 13.18
N PRO A 236 1.26 -28.69 14.12
CA PRO A 236 0.72 -29.66 15.08
C PRO A 236 -0.22 -29.04 16.12
N GLY A 237 -0.07 -27.74 16.42
CA GLY A 237 -0.91 -27.04 17.38
C GLY A 237 -2.30 -26.66 16.85
N THR A 238 -2.40 -26.39 15.55
CA THR A 238 -3.64 -25.91 14.90
C THR A 238 -4.26 -26.94 13.95
N GLY A 239 -3.49 -27.94 13.49
CA GLY A 239 -3.88 -28.90 12.47
C GLY A 239 -3.95 -28.32 11.05
N SER A 240 -3.53 -27.07 10.85
CA SER A 240 -3.55 -26.38 9.57
C SER A 240 -2.40 -26.88 8.67
N ARG A 241 -2.70 -27.16 7.39
CA ARG A 241 -1.72 -27.52 6.37
C ARG A 241 -1.60 -26.39 5.34
N GLY A 242 -0.38 -26.06 4.94
CA GLY A 242 -0.13 -25.06 3.91
C GLY A 242 1.36 -24.82 3.68
N LEU A 243 1.66 -23.85 2.82
CA LEU A 243 3.00 -23.51 2.38
C LEU A 243 3.74 -22.64 3.39
N PHE A 244 5.06 -22.83 3.42
CA PHE A 244 5.97 -21.98 4.15
C PHE A 244 7.36 -21.96 3.49
N PRO A 245 8.14 -20.89 3.71
CA PRO A 245 9.48 -20.77 3.15
C PRO A 245 10.47 -21.74 3.81
N ALA A 246 11.20 -22.49 2.99
CA ALA A 246 12.14 -23.53 3.44
C ALA A 246 13.29 -22.97 4.29
N ASN A 247 13.68 -21.71 4.07
CA ASN A 247 14.79 -21.07 4.75
C ASN A 247 14.49 -20.58 6.18
N TYR A 248 13.28 -20.82 6.69
CA TYR A 248 12.86 -20.48 8.06
C TYR A 248 12.82 -21.71 8.98
N VAL A 249 13.05 -22.90 8.41
CA VAL A 249 12.96 -24.16 9.14
C VAL A 249 14.17 -25.06 8.87
N GLU A 250 14.56 -25.83 9.88
CA GLU A 250 15.62 -26.83 9.78
C GLU A 250 15.01 -28.23 9.94
N ARG A 251 15.18 -29.08 8.92
CA ARG A 251 14.68 -30.47 8.98
C ARG A 251 15.47 -31.27 10.01
N GLN A 252 14.77 -31.98 10.89
CA GLN A 252 15.40 -33.04 11.66
C GLN A 252 15.42 -34.32 10.82
N SER A 253 16.63 -34.76 10.50
CA SER A 253 16.88 -36.09 9.91
C SER A 253 16.65 -37.21 10.91
#